data_AF-D9VWP9-F1
#
_entry.id   AF-D9VWP9-F1
#
_cell.length_a   1.000
_cell.length_b   1.000
_cell.length_c   1.000
_cell.angle_alpha   90.00
_cell.angle_beta   90.00
_cell.angle_gamma   90.00
#
_symmetry.space_group_name_H-M   'P 1'
#
loop_
_entity.id
_entity.type
_entity.pdbx_description
1 polymer ?
#
loop_
_entity_poly.entity_id
_entity_poly.type
_entity_poly.pdbx_seq_one_letter_code
_entity_poly.pdbx_strand_id
1 'polypeptide(L)'
;MTHRQVPAPRPTYRRVGSGPARACVGPHDFGQWTWIDGKLSLGEPYLALARPTEPRRAPSSRSPRMSSPSARLAPRPVRLYDSWWTVAAGALCALVVLAAGLWCSLHMQADAAMHSAALFAHLASLVLGFGAVLSADYYGLLWATGRCGLAEVVTATSRLHVPIWAGLGGLVVSGLMLHPDLTSPLTLTKIGLVALLTVNGLQAGLLGRRLEAATGEVGRGLLAWGGATALVSQACWWGAVVIGFLNTNR
;
A
#
# COMPACT_ATOMS: atom_id res chain seq x y z
N MET A 1 79.42 6.99 15.17
CA MET A 1 78.46 6.40 14.21
C MET A 1 77.15 7.15 14.33
N THR A 2 76.93 8.06 13.39
CA THR A 2 75.96 9.15 13.49
C THR A 2 74.81 8.83 12.54
N HIS A 3 73.67 8.37 13.07
CA HIS A 3 72.50 8.04 12.28
C HIS A 3 71.76 9.32 11.86
N ARG A 4 71.90 9.69 10.58
CA ARG A 4 71.10 10.73 9.91
C ARG A 4 69.62 10.32 9.90
N GLN A 5 68.76 11.12 10.51
CA GLN A 5 67.31 11.08 10.30
C GLN A 5 66.97 11.67 8.94
N VAL A 6 66.21 10.93 8.13
CA VAL A 6 65.65 11.37 6.84
C VAL A 6 64.31 12.05 7.12
N PRO A 7 64.08 13.31 6.69
CA PRO A 7 62.80 13.98 6.88
C PRO A 7 61.73 13.48 5.90
N ALA A 8 60.52 13.24 6.41
CA ALA A 8 59.35 12.84 5.62
C ALA A 8 58.87 13.97 4.68
N PRO A 9 58.36 13.65 3.47
CA PRO A 9 57.91 14.64 2.50
C PRO A 9 56.61 15.35 2.94
N ARG A 10 56.57 16.67 2.76
CA ARG A 10 55.40 17.53 3.01
C ARG A 10 54.33 17.32 1.92
N PRO A 11 53.03 17.28 2.25
CA PRO A 11 51.98 17.20 1.24
C PRO A 11 51.86 18.51 0.46
N THR A 12 51.99 18.40 -0.87
CA THR A 12 51.76 19.45 -1.85
C THR A 12 50.26 19.71 -2.01
N TYR A 13 49.78 20.86 -1.53
CA TYR A 13 48.39 21.28 -1.73
C TYR A 13 48.22 21.83 -3.15
N ARG A 14 47.70 21.00 -4.08
CA ARG A 14 47.33 21.43 -5.42
C ARG A 14 46.02 22.19 -5.37
N ARG A 15 46.09 23.52 -5.50
CA ARG A 15 44.93 24.40 -5.68
C ARG A 15 44.31 24.11 -7.05
N VAL A 16 43.22 23.33 -7.08
CA VAL A 16 42.43 23.08 -8.29
C VAL A 16 41.36 24.17 -8.41
N GLY A 17 41.27 24.76 -9.60
CA GLY A 17 40.50 25.95 -9.91
C GLY A 17 38.98 25.78 -9.78
N SER A 18 38.36 26.90 -9.47
CA SER A 18 36.93 27.16 -9.50
C SER A 18 36.39 27.06 -10.94
N GLY A 19 35.83 25.90 -11.27
CA GLY A 19 34.87 25.70 -12.36
C GLY A 19 33.47 25.42 -11.79
N PRO A 20 32.38 25.72 -12.50
CA PRO A 20 31.03 25.56 -11.97
C PRO A 20 30.72 24.07 -11.76
N ALA A 21 30.56 23.67 -10.49
CA ALA A 21 30.12 22.34 -10.12
C ALA A 21 28.69 22.11 -10.64
N ARG A 22 28.57 21.24 -11.65
CA ARG A 22 27.32 20.54 -11.95
C ARG A 22 26.98 19.69 -10.73
N ALA A 23 25.89 20.02 -10.04
CA ALA A 23 25.32 19.17 -9.03
C ALA A 23 24.81 17.88 -9.72
N CYS A 24 25.55 16.79 -9.55
CA CYS A 24 25.02 15.45 -9.72
C CYS A 24 24.15 15.16 -8.49
N VAL A 25 22.84 15.34 -8.63
CA VAL A 25 21.85 14.87 -7.64
C VAL A 25 21.75 13.35 -7.80
N GLY A 26 22.36 12.62 -6.87
CA GLY A 26 22.12 11.19 -6.70
C GLY A 26 20.78 10.95 -6.00
N PRO A 27 20.13 9.79 -6.19
CA PRO A 27 18.82 9.51 -5.64
C PRO A 27 18.92 8.97 -4.20
N HIS A 28 19.48 9.72 -3.26
CA HIS A 28 19.43 9.40 -1.83
C HIS A 28 19.66 10.68 -1.02
N ASP A 29 18.62 11.48 -0.80
CA ASP A 29 18.62 12.50 0.25
C ASP A 29 17.18 12.67 0.76
N PHE A 30 16.74 11.69 1.54
CA PHE A 30 15.58 11.83 2.40
C PHE A 30 16.03 12.60 3.65
N GLY A 31 15.33 13.69 3.96
CA GLY A 31 15.55 14.47 5.17
C GLY A 31 15.64 13.58 6.41
N GLN A 32 16.74 13.71 7.14
CA GLN A 32 16.92 13.06 8.43
C GLN A 32 15.92 13.62 9.44
N TRP A 33 14.97 12.80 9.87
CA TRP A 33 14.15 13.04 11.05
C TRP A 33 14.95 12.61 12.28
N THR A 34 15.30 13.54 13.16
CA THR A 34 15.90 13.21 14.46
C THR A 34 14.84 13.33 15.55
N TRP A 35 14.75 12.29 16.39
CA TRP A 35 13.78 12.17 17.47
C TRP A 35 14.44 12.70 18.76
N ILE A 36 14.06 13.88 19.21
CA ILE A 36 14.54 14.49 20.45
C ILE A 36 13.32 14.93 21.26
N ASP A 37 13.19 14.42 22.48
CA ASP A 37 12.19 14.83 23.49
C ASP A 37 10.73 14.95 23.00
N GLY A 38 10.23 13.93 22.31
CA GLY A 38 8.79 13.76 22.07
C GLY A 38 8.12 14.79 21.15
N LYS A 39 8.89 15.59 20.39
CA LYS A 39 8.37 16.48 19.33
C LYS A 39 9.10 16.26 18.01
N LEU A 40 8.33 16.10 16.93
CA LEU A 40 8.83 16.20 15.55
C LEU A 40 9.09 17.68 15.24
N SER A 41 10.36 18.04 15.05
CA SER A 41 10.77 19.38 14.62
C SER A 41 11.48 19.29 13.28
N LEU A 42 11.05 20.09 12.30
CA LEU A 42 11.75 20.28 11.04
C LEU A 42 13.00 21.12 11.32
N GLY A 43 14.18 20.57 11.04
CA GLY A 43 15.40 21.36 10.99
C GLY A 43 15.33 22.35 9.83
N GLU A 44 15.22 23.63 10.15
CA GLU A 44 15.44 24.74 9.21
C GLU A 44 16.95 25.03 9.13
N PRO A 45 17.58 24.84 7.96
CA PRO A 45 18.78 25.60 7.65
C PRO A 45 18.58 26.47 6.40
N TYR A 46 19.04 27.71 6.52
CA TYR A 46 19.19 28.75 5.48
C TYR A 46 18.06 29.78 5.28
N LEU A 47 17.79 30.53 6.35
CA LEU A 47 17.54 31.98 6.21
C LEU A 47 18.87 32.72 6.35
N ALA A 48 19.51 33.07 5.23
CA ALA A 48 20.60 34.05 5.22
C ALA A 48 20.78 34.72 3.85
N LEU A 49 20.67 36.05 3.89
CA LEU A 49 21.14 37.07 2.93
C LEU A 49 20.37 37.33 1.63
N ALA A 50 19.50 38.34 1.75
CA ALA A 50 19.17 39.29 0.70
C ALA A 50 20.42 40.00 0.13
N ARG A 51 20.45 40.17 -1.20
CA ARG A 51 20.80 41.45 -1.85
C ARG A 51 20.06 41.59 -3.19
N PRO A 52 19.55 42.80 -3.53
CA PRO A 52 18.98 43.10 -4.84
C PRO A 52 20.07 43.57 -5.81
N THR A 53 20.12 43.01 -7.01
CA THR A 53 20.86 43.58 -8.14
C THR A 53 19.88 43.90 -9.27
N GLU A 54 19.88 45.19 -9.62
CA GLU A 54 19.09 45.87 -10.65
C GLU A 54 19.39 45.40 -12.10
N PRO A 55 18.59 45.87 -13.09
CA PRO A 55 18.31 45.15 -14.32
C PRO A 55 19.28 45.47 -15.45
N ARG A 56 19.64 44.45 -16.25
CA ARG A 56 20.32 44.64 -17.54
C ARG A 56 19.38 44.27 -18.69
N ARG A 57 18.96 45.28 -19.45
CA ARG A 57 18.18 45.14 -20.70
C ARG A 57 19.08 44.72 -21.88
N ALA A 58 18.50 43.83 -22.71
CA ALA A 58 18.66 43.63 -24.17
C ALA A 58 20.00 43.02 -24.69
N PRO A 59 20.00 42.26 -25.83
CA PRO A 59 19.04 42.28 -26.92
C PRO A 59 18.35 40.95 -27.29
N SER A 60 17.25 41.12 -28.01
CA SER A 60 16.38 40.11 -28.62
C SER A 60 17.11 39.19 -29.60
N SER A 61 17.30 37.93 -29.22
CA SER A 61 17.50 36.83 -30.17
C SER A 61 16.17 36.11 -30.37
N ARG A 62 15.51 36.38 -31.51
CA ARG A 62 14.45 35.51 -32.06
C ARG A 62 15.07 34.15 -32.37
N SER A 63 14.99 33.22 -31.43
CA SER A 63 15.13 31.80 -31.77
C SER A 63 13.84 31.33 -32.45
N PRO A 64 13.94 30.49 -33.50
CA PRO A 64 12.78 29.91 -34.13
C PRO A 64 12.03 29.09 -33.09
N ARG A 65 10.76 29.42 -32.90
CA ARG A 65 9.81 28.65 -32.11
C ARG A 65 9.64 27.30 -32.83
N MET A 66 10.57 26.38 -32.61
CA MET A 66 10.32 24.96 -32.87
C MET A 66 9.19 24.59 -31.92
N SER A 67 8.00 24.46 -32.49
CA SER A 67 6.89 23.72 -31.93
C SER A 67 7.43 22.38 -31.44
N SER A 68 7.71 22.28 -30.14
CA SER A 68 7.87 21.00 -29.47
C SER A 68 6.65 20.18 -29.88
N PRO A 69 6.84 19.00 -30.50
CA PRO A 69 5.73 18.10 -30.69
C PRO A 69 5.14 17.89 -29.32
N SER A 70 3.89 18.28 -29.12
CA SER A 70 3.10 17.87 -27.97
C SER A 70 3.30 16.37 -27.90
N ALA A 71 4.08 15.91 -26.92
CA ALA A 71 4.22 14.50 -26.63
C ALA A 71 2.83 14.06 -26.16
N ARG A 72 1.97 13.74 -27.14
CA ARG A 72 0.75 12.99 -26.93
C ARG A 72 1.25 11.64 -26.44
N LEU A 73 1.40 11.54 -25.11
CA LEU A 73 1.57 10.28 -24.42
C LEU A 73 0.47 9.37 -24.94
N ALA A 74 0.88 8.32 -25.66
CA ALA A 74 -0.02 7.36 -26.24
C ALA A 74 -0.97 6.85 -25.14
N PRO A 75 -2.28 6.68 -25.42
CA PRO A 75 -3.19 6.05 -24.49
C PRO A 75 -2.60 4.70 -24.09
N ARG A 76 -2.28 4.54 -22.80
CA ARG A 76 -1.76 3.28 -22.28
C ARG A 76 -2.84 2.23 -22.55
N PRO A 77 -2.56 1.13 -23.28
CA PRO A 77 -3.60 0.18 -23.63
C PRO A 77 -4.22 -0.38 -22.36
N VAL A 78 -5.54 -0.29 -22.26
CA VAL A 78 -6.33 -0.89 -21.18
C VAL A 78 -6.03 -2.39 -21.20
N ARG A 79 -5.29 -2.88 -20.21
CA ARG A 79 -4.90 -4.29 -20.11
C ARG A 79 -6.16 -5.12 -19.95
N LEU A 80 -6.24 -6.27 -20.64
CA LEU A 80 -7.32 -7.27 -20.50
C LEU A 80 -7.63 -7.63 -19.03
N TYR A 81 -6.66 -7.43 -18.14
CA TYR A 81 -6.77 -7.68 -16.70
C TYR A 81 -7.66 -6.68 -15.92
N ASP A 82 -8.06 -5.55 -16.52
CA ASP A 82 -8.96 -4.53 -15.93
C ASP A 82 -10.43 -4.71 -16.29
N SER A 83 -10.82 -5.93 -16.66
CA SER A 83 -12.20 -6.27 -16.97
C SER A 83 -12.92 -6.89 -15.79
N TRP A 84 -14.22 -6.64 -15.67
CA TRP A 84 -15.09 -7.32 -14.70
C TRP A 84 -15.07 -8.85 -14.86
N TRP A 85 -14.66 -9.35 -16.02
CA TRP A 85 -14.41 -10.78 -16.25
C TRP A 85 -13.30 -11.35 -15.37
N THR A 86 -12.24 -10.60 -15.08
CA THR A 86 -11.17 -11.10 -14.19
C THR A 86 -11.64 -11.16 -12.75
N VAL A 87 -12.47 -10.20 -12.33
CA VAL A 87 -13.14 -10.23 -11.03
C VAL A 87 -14.09 -11.42 -10.93
N ALA A 88 -14.91 -11.65 -11.96
CA ALA A 88 -15.84 -12.78 -12.00
C ALA A 88 -15.12 -14.14 -12.01
N ALA A 89 -14.08 -14.30 -12.84
CA ALA A 89 -13.27 -15.50 -12.87
C ALA A 89 -12.53 -15.74 -11.54
N GLY A 90 -11.97 -14.68 -10.94
CA GLY A 90 -11.35 -14.73 -9.62
C GLY A 90 -12.34 -15.11 -8.52
N ALA A 91 -13.55 -14.54 -8.56
CA ALA A 91 -14.61 -14.87 -7.61
C ALA A 91 -15.06 -16.33 -7.74
N LEU A 92 -15.27 -16.80 -8.97
CA LEU A 92 -15.61 -18.20 -9.23
C LEU A 92 -14.51 -19.13 -8.73
N CYS A 93 -13.24 -18.83 -9.02
CA CYS A 93 -12.11 -19.60 -8.53
C CYS A 93 -12.06 -19.64 -7.00
N ALA A 94 -12.22 -18.48 -6.34
CA ALA A 94 -12.24 -18.41 -4.88
C ALA A 94 -13.40 -19.22 -4.27
N LEU A 95 -14.59 -19.18 -4.87
CA LEU A 95 -15.74 -19.97 -4.44
C LEU A 95 -15.49 -21.48 -4.61
N VAL A 96 -14.88 -21.90 -5.72
CA VAL A 96 -14.49 -23.30 -5.94
C VAL A 96 -13.45 -23.75 -4.91
N VAL A 97 -12.44 -22.93 -4.62
CA VAL A 97 -11.43 -23.23 -3.60
C VAL A 97 -12.06 -23.33 -2.21
N LEU A 98 -12.97 -22.41 -1.87
CA LEU A 98 -13.72 -22.47 -0.62
C LEU A 98 -14.55 -23.75 -0.54
N ALA A 99 -15.33 -24.07 -1.57
CA ALA A 99 -16.16 -25.28 -1.61
C ALA A 99 -15.33 -26.57 -1.49
N ALA A 100 -14.20 -26.65 -2.21
CA ALA A 100 -13.27 -27.77 -2.12
C ALA A 100 -12.64 -27.88 -0.72
N GLY A 101 -12.28 -26.75 -0.11
CA GLY A 101 -11.75 -26.69 1.24
C GLY A 101 -12.76 -27.13 2.30
N LEU A 102 -14.03 -26.71 2.17
CA LEU A 102 -15.14 -27.19 3.01
C LEU A 102 -15.31 -28.71 2.86
N TRP A 103 -15.26 -29.21 1.63
CA TRP A 103 -15.34 -30.65 1.37
C TRP A 103 -14.22 -31.42 2.05
N CYS A 104 -12.95 -30.99 1.89
CA CYS A 104 -11.81 -31.61 2.55
C CYS A 104 -11.93 -31.57 4.08
N SER A 105 -12.39 -30.45 4.65
CA SER A 105 -12.60 -30.29 6.09
C SER A 105 -13.57 -31.32 6.66
N LEU A 106 -14.67 -31.62 5.96
CA LEU A 106 -15.64 -32.65 6.35
C LEU A 106 -15.06 -34.07 6.37
N HIS A 107 -13.95 -34.31 5.66
CA HIS A 107 -13.33 -35.63 5.55
C HIS A 107 -12.09 -35.82 6.44
N MET A 108 -11.49 -34.74 6.94
CA MET A 108 -10.36 -34.80 7.86
C MET A 108 -10.84 -34.88 9.31
N GLN A 109 -10.20 -35.65 10.17
CA GLN A 109 -10.39 -35.55 11.63
C GLN A 109 -9.24 -34.72 12.21
N ALA A 110 -9.56 -33.64 12.94
CA ALA A 110 -8.53 -32.80 13.56
C ALA A 110 -8.18 -33.32 14.96
N ASP A 111 -6.90 -33.62 15.16
CA ASP A 111 -6.34 -33.88 16.48
C ASP A 111 -6.25 -32.58 17.31
N ALA A 112 -6.25 -32.67 18.65
CA ALA A 112 -6.31 -31.52 19.56
C ALA A 112 -5.15 -30.54 19.39
N ALA A 113 -3.95 -31.05 19.06
CA ALA A 113 -2.78 -30.22 18.74
C ALA A 113 -2.99 -29.42 17.44
N MET A 114 -3.61 -30.05 16.44
CA MET A 114 -3.93 -29.41 15.16
C MET A 114 -5.00 -28.32 15.33
N HIS A 115 -5.99 -28.57 16.19
CA HIS A 115 -7.00 -27.56 16.54
C HIS A 115 -6.39 -26.31 17.18
N SER A 116 -5.49 -26.48 18.15
CA SER A 116 -4.83 -25.35 18.83
C SER A 116 -3.94 -24.55 17.86
N ALA A 117 -3.19 -25.24 17.01
CA ALA A 117 -2.38 -24.60 15.97
C ALA A 117 -3.25 -23.84 14.96
N ALA A 118 -4.39 -24.42 14.55
CA ALA A 118 -5.35 -23.78 13.65
C ALA A 118 -5.95 -22.52 14.30
N LEU A 119 -6.32 -22.57 15.58
CA LEU A 119 -6.85 -21.41 16.30
C LEU A 119 -5.83 -20.27 16.37
N PHE A 120 -4.58 -20.58 16.72
CA PHE A 120 -3.49 -19.59 16.75
C PHE A 120 -3.27 -18.98 15.37
N ALA A 121 -3.17 -19.82 14.33
CA ALA A 121 -3.02 -19.36 12.96
C ALA A 121 -4.21 -18.50 12.51
N HIS A 122 -5.43 -18.84 12.92
CA HIS A 122 -6.65 -18.08 12.64
C HIS A 122 -6.58 -16.69 13.26
N LEU A 123 -6.23 -16.58 14.54
CA LEU A 123 -6.10 -15.30 15.23
C LEU A 123 -4.95 -14.45 14.68
N ALA A 124 -3.80 -15.06 14.38
CA ALA A 124 -2.68 -14.35 13.75
C ALA A 124 -3.08 -13.80 12.37
N SER A 125 -3.80 -14.59 11.58
CA SER A 125 -4.32 -14.19 10.27
C SER A 125 -5.39 -13.11 10.38
N LEU A 126 -6.23 -13.16 11.42
CA LEU A 126 -7.19 -12.11 11.76
C LEU A 126 -6.47 -10.79 12.00
N VAL A 127 -5.47 -10.78 12.90
CA VAL A 127 -4.70 -9.57 13.23
C VAL A 127 -4.01 -9.02 11.98
N LEU A 128 -3.39 -9.89 11.17
CA LEU A 128 -2.66 -9.49 9.97
C LEU A 128 -3.59 -8.92 8.89
N GLY A 129 -4.69 -9.62 8.57
CA GLY A 129 -5.64 -9.20 7.54
C GLY A 129 -6.47 -7.99 7.97
N PHE A 130 -7.11 -8.06 9.14
CA PHE A 130 -7.95 -6.99 9.66
C PHE A 130 -7.13 -5.75 10.02
N GLY A 131 -5.93 -5.93 10.60
CA GLY A 131 -5.02 -4.81 10.89
C GLY A 131 -4.59 -4.06 9.64
N ALA A 132 -4.37 -4.77 8.52
CA ALA A 132 -4.08 -4.14 7.24
C ALA A 132 -5.29 -3.37 6.67
N VAL A 133 -6.51 -3.88 6.84
CA VAL A 133 -7.74 -3.15 6.46
C VAL A 133 -7.93 -1.88 7.29
N LEU A 134 -7.76 -1.96 8.62
CA LEU A 134 -7.83 -0.79 9.49
C LEU A 134 -6.77 0.26 9.13
N SER A 135 -5.58 -0.19 8.74
CA SER A 135 -4.53 0.71 8.26
C SER A 135 -4.95 1.42 6.96
N ALA A 136 -5.58 0.72 6.02
CA ALA A 136 -6.09 1.32 4.79
C ALA A 136 -7.20 2.35 5.08
N ASP A 137 -8.12 2.05 5.99
CA ASP A 137 -9.18 2.96 6.41
C ASP A 137 -8.63 4.20 7.12
N TYR A 138 -7.56 4.04 7.90
CA TYR A 138 -6.85 5.16 8.50
C TYR A 138 -6.27 6.11 7.44
N TYR A 139 -5.64 5.60 6.39
CA TYR A 139 -5.20 6.43 5.26
C TYR A 139 -6.38 7.09 4.53
N GLY A 140 -7.49 6.38 4.36
CA GLY A 140 -8.73 6.94 3.82
C GLY A 140 -9.25 8.12 4.66
N LEU A 141 -9.20 8.01 5.98
CA LEU A 141 -9.59 9.08 6.91
C LEU A 141 -8.62 10.26 6.90
N LEU A 142 -7.31 10.01 6.81
CA LEU A 142 -6.31 11.06 6.65
C LEU A 142 -6.55 11.86 5.36
N TRP A 143 -6.91 11.18 4.28
CA TRP A 143 -7.27 11.86 3.03
C TRP A 143 -8.57 12.64 3.14
N ALA A 144 -9.61 12.06 3.75
CA ALA A 144 -10.88 12.74 3.97
C ALA A 144 -10.74 14.01 4.85
N THR A 145 -9.76 14.02 5.75
CA THR A 145 -9.42 15.18 6.59
C THR A 145 -8.41 16.14 5.96
N GLY A 146 -7.98 15.89 4.72
CA GLY A 146 -7.03 16.73 3.98
C GLY A 146 -5.58 16.63 4.46
N ARG A 147 -5.24 15.62 5.27
CA ARG A 147 -3.90 15.41 5.85
C ARG A 147 -2.95 14.62 4.95
N CYS A 148 -3.47 13.92 3.95
CA CYS A 148 -2.67 13.24 2.93
C CYS A 148 -3.34 13.31 1.55
N GLY A 149 -2.55 13.19 0.50
CA GLY A 149 -3.04 13.17 -0.89
C GLY A 149 -3.63 11.82 -1.29
N LEU A 150 -4.49 11.81 -2.31
CA LEU A 150 -5.06 10.57 -2.85
C LEU A 150 -3.98 9.61 -3.39
N ALA A 151 -2.92 10.16 -3.99
CA ALA A 151 -1.78 9.37 -4.47
C ALA A 151 -1.05 8.63 -3.32
N GLU A 152 -0.98 9.25 -2.14
CA GLU A 152 -0.38 8.63 -0.96
C GLU A 152 -1.28 7.49 -0.45
N VAL A 153 -2.59 7.70 -0.40
CA VAL A 153 -3.55 6.65 -0.03
C VAL A 153 -3.47 5.46 -0.97
N VAL A 154 -3.46 5.70 -2.29
CA VAL A 154 -3.40 4.63 -3.29
C VAL A 154 -2.08 3.85 -3.16
N THR A 155 -0.96 4.54 -2.98
CA THR A 155 0.36 3.90 -2.80
C THR A 155 0.46 3.12 -1.49
N ALA A 156 -0.12 3.63 -0.41
CA ALA A 156 -0.15 2.93 0.87
C ALA A 156 -1.06 1.68 0.80
N THR A 157 -2.24 1.83 0.22
CA THR A 157 -3.24 0.76 0.09
C THR A 157 -2.77 -0.36 -0.83
N SER A 158 -2.03 -0.05 -1.90
CA SER A 158 -1.48 -1.08 -2.80
C SER A 158 -0.48 -2.00 -2.08
N ARG A 159 0.30 -1.47 -1.14
CA ARG A 159 1.21 -2.26 -0.28
C ARG A 159 0.45 -3.11 0.74
N LEU A 160 -0.66 -2.60 1.27
CA LEU A 160 -1.52 -3.31 2.22
C LEU A 160 -2.31 -4.44 1.57
N HIS A 161 -2.42 -4.47 0.24
CA HIS A 161 -3.12 -5.54 -0.47
C HIS A 161 -2.53 -6.93 -0.17
N VAL A 162 -1.20 -7.04 -0.10
CA VAL A 162 -0.51 -8.32 0.20
C VAL A 162 -0.89 -8.86 1.58
N PRO A 163 -0.73 -8.11 2.69
CA PRO A 163 -1.13 -8.60 4.00
C PRO A 163 -2.65 -8.83 4.11
N ILE A 164 -3.51 -8.04 3.43
CA ILE A 164 -4.96 -8.29 3.42
C ILE A 164 -5.26 -9.68 2.85
N TRP A 165 -4.70 -10.02 1.69
CA TRP A 165 -4.93 -11.33 1.07
C TRP A 165 -4.25 -12.47 1.82
N ALA A 166 -3.05 -12.26 2.34
CA ALA A 166 -2.38 -13.26 3.16
C ALA A 166 -3.20 -13.59 4.42
N GLY A 167 -3.71 -12.56 5.11
CA GLY A 167 -4.58 -12.72 6.27
C GLY A 167 -5.90 -13.39 5.92
N LEU A 168 -6.54 -12.99 4.81
CA LEU A 168 -7.78 -13.63 4.35
C LEU A 168 -7.58 -15.11 3.99
N GLY A 169 -6.52 -15.43 3.24
CA GLY A 169 -6.16 -16.81 2.91
C GLY A 169 -5.86 -17.64 4.17
N GLY A 170 -5.09 -17.07 5.10
CA GLY A 170 -4.82 -17.70 6.40
C GLY A 170 -6.09 -17.96 7.20
N LEU A 171 -7.03 -17.01 7.26
CA LEU A 171 -8.33 -17.17 7.92
C LEU A 171 -9.19 -18.27 7.30
N VAL A 172 -9.21 -18.35 5.98
CA VAL A 172 -9.94 -19.39 5.25
C VAL A 172 -9.35 -20.76 5.55
N VAL A 173 -8.03 -20.93 5.35
CA VAL A 173 -7.37 -22.23 5.54
C VAL A 173 -7.48 -22.69 6.99
N SER A 174 -7.13 -21.82 7.94
CA SER A 174 -7.25 -22.16 9.38
C SER A 174 -8.69 -22.37 9.81
N GLY A 175 -9.65 -21.60 9.29
CA GLY A 175 -11.07 -21.73 9.59
C GLY A 175 -11.65 -23.06 9.08
N LEU A 176 -11.18 -23.53 7.92
CA LEU A 176 -11.51 -24.85 7.40
C LEU A 176 -10.96 -25.97 8.27
N MET A 177 -9.77 -25.80 8.85
CA MET A 177 -9.18 -26.78 9.77
C MET A 177 -9.89 -26.87 11.12
N LEU A 178 -10.75 -25.89 11.46
CA LEU A 178 -11.51 -25.82 12.71
C LEU A 178 -12.90 -26.50 12.62
N HIS A 179 -13.15 -27.32 11.59
CA HIS A 179 -14.41 -28.07 11.40
C HIS A 179 -15.67 -27.21 11.47
N PRO A 180 -15.98 -26.42 10.42
CA PRO A 180 -17.16 -25.58 10.41
C PRO A 180 -18.45 -26.42 10.43
N ASP A 181 -19.31 -26.19 11.42
CA ASP A 181 -20.65 -26.78 11.47
C ASP A 181 -21.56 -26.09 10.44
N LEU A 182 -21.82 -26.78 9.32
CA LEU A 182 -22.65 -26.28 8.22
C LEU A 182 -24.16 -26.34 8.50
N THR A 183 -24.58 -26.98 9.59
CA THR A 183 -25.99 -26.97 10.02
C THR A 183 -26.33 -25.68 10.78
N SER A 184 -25.32 -25.00 11.32
CA SER A 184 -25.49 -23.74 12.04
C SER A 184 -25.70 -22.57 11.06
N PRO A 185 -26.82 -21.82 11.17
CA PRO A 185 -27.06 -20.65 10.34
C PRO A 185 -26.03 -19.54 10.54
N LEU A 186 -25.38 -19.50 11.72
CA LEU A 186 -24.29 -18.57 12.00
C LEU A 186 -23.04 -18.90 11.19
N THR A 187 -22.65 -20.17 11.11
CA THR A 187 -21.50 -20.60 10.29
C THR A 187 -21.75 -20.29 8.82
N LEU A 188 -22.96 -20.56 8.31
CA LEU A 188 -23.34 -20.22 6.94
C LEU A 188 -23.26 -18.70 6.68
N THR A 189 -23.73 -17.90 7.63
CA THR A 189 -23.63 -16.43 7.56
C THR A 189 -22.17 -15.99 7.53
N LYS A 190 -21.31 -16.56 8.39
CA LYS A 190 -19.86 -16.27 8.40
C LYS A 190 -19.20 -16.60 7.06
N ILE A 191 -19.51 -17.76 6.48
CA ILE A 191 -19.00 -18.17 5.16
C ILE A 191 -19.48 -17.19 4.09
N GLY A 192 -20.75 -16.80 4.12
CA GLY A 192 -21.32 -15.80 3.21
C GLY A 192 -20.61 -14.44 3.32
N LEU A 193 -20.31 -13.97 4.53
CA LEU A 193 -19.54 -12.73 4.75
C LEU A 193 -18.11 -12.84 4.22
N VAL A 194 -17.44 -13.98 4.40
CA VAL A 194 -16.09 -14.21 3.86
C VAL A 194 -16.11 -14.23 2.33
N ALA A 195 -17.12 -14.87 1.72
CA ALA A 195 -17.30 -14.87 0.27
C ALA A 195 -17.56 -13.45 -0.26
N LEU A 196 -18.46 -12.69 0.37
CA LEU A 196 -18.73 -11.30 0.03
C LEU A 196 -17.48 -10.42 0.16
N LEU A 197 -16.74 -10.58 1.25
CA LEU A 197 -15.47 -9.87 1.48
C LEU A 197 -14.44 -10.18 0.39
N THR A 198 -14.36 -11.44 -0.03
CA THR A 198 -13.44 -11.87 -1.10
C THR A 198 -13.80 -11.21 -2.43
N VAL A 199 -15.08 -11.22 -2.81
CA VAL A 199 -15.57 -10.55 -4.02
C VAL A 199 -15.32 -9.04 -3.95
N ASN A 200 -15.61 -8.42 -2.80
CA ASN A 200 -15.37 -7.01 -2.57
C ASN A 200 -13.87 -6.66 -2.69
N GLY A 201 -12.98 -7.52 -2.19
CA GLY A 201 -11.52 -7.37 -2.31
C GLY A 201 -11.01 -7.46 -3.74
N LEU A 202 -11.57 -8.36 -4.56
CA LEU A 202 -11.26 -8.44 -6.00
C LEU A 202 -11.71 -7.18 -6.73
N GLN A 203 -12.92 -6.70 -6.45
CA GLN A 203 -13.42 -5.42 -6.95
C GLN A 203 -12.53 -4.25 -6.49
N ALA A 204 -12.09 -4.24 -5.23
CA ALA A 204 -11.22 -3.21 -4.67
C ALA A 204 -9.86 -3.18 -5.39
N GLY A 205 -9.33 -4.33 -5.78
CA GLY A 205 -8.13 -4.42 -6.60
C GLY A 205 -8.31 -3.77 -7.98
N LEU A 206 -9.46 -4.02 -8.63
CA LEU A 206 -9.80 -3.35 -9.90
C LEU A 206 -9.95 -1.83 -9.73
N LEU A 207 -10.62 -1.41 -8.66
CA LEU A 207 -10.76 0.00 -8.30
C LEU A 207 -9.38 0.66 -8.10
N GLY A 208 -8.47 0.00 -7.36
CA GLY A 208 -7.10 0.48 -7.13
C GLY A 208 -6.35 0.71 -8.44
N ARG A 209 -6.40 -0.26 -9.35
CA ARG A 209 -5.78 -0.12 -10.68
C ARG A 209 -6.37 1.03 -11.51
N ARG A 210 -7.69 1.25 -11.43
CA ARG A 210 -8.35 2.39 -12.10
C ARG A 210 -7.95 3.73 -11.49
N LEU A 211 -7.77 3.79 -10.17
CA LEU A 211 -7.27 4.99 -9.48
C LEU A 211 -5.81 5.29 -9.84
N GLU A 212 -4.96 4.26 -9.92
CA GLU A 212 -3.56 4.40 -10.35
C GLU A 212 -3.42 4.83 -11.81
N ALA A 213 -4.33 4.37 -12.68
CA ALA A 213 -4.34 4.71 -14.10
C ALA A 213 -4.95 6.10 -14.40
N ALA A 214 -5.66 6.71 -13.44
CA ALA A 214 -6.31 7.99 -13.65
C ALA A 214 -5.27 9.13 -13.71
N THR A 215 -5.07 9.70 -14.89
CA THR A 215 -4.21 10.87 -15.10
C THR A 215 -5.04 12.16 -15.02
N GLY A 216 -5.47 12.57 -13.83
CA GLY A 216 -6.26 13.78 -13.64
C GLY A 216 -7.11 13.78 -12.37
N GLU A 217 -8.11 14.65 -12.33
CA GLU A 217 -9.08 14.67 -11.24
C GLU A 217 -9.88 13.36 -11.20
N VAL A 218 -9.90 12.72 -10.04
CA VAL A 218 -10.65 11.50 -9.81
C VAL A 218 -12.13 11.84 -9.69
N GLY A 219 -12.95 11.27 -10.58
CA GLY A 219 -14.39 11.50 -10.60
C GLY A 219 -15.08 11.08 -9.30
N ARG A 220 -16.07 11.87 -8.86
CA ARG A 220 -16.85 11.60 -7.63
C ARG A 220 -17.46 10.20 -7.55
N GLY A 221 -17.84 9.61 -8.69
CA GLY A 221 -18.35 8.25 -8.75
C GLY A 221 -17.32 7.19 -8.36
N LEU A 222 -16.04 7.39 -8.71
CA LEU A 222 -14.95 6.47 -8.38
C LEU A 222 -14.60 6.56 -6.89
N LEU A 223 -14.67 7.77 -6.32
CA LEU A 223 -14.52 7.99 -4.87
C LEU A 223 -15.68 7.38 -4.07
N ALA A 224 -16.93 7.58 -4.53
CA ALA A 224 -18.10 6.95 -3.91
C ALA A 224 -18.03 5.43 -3.96
N TRP A 225 -17.56 4.85 -5.08
CA TRP A 225 -17.33 3.41 -5.19
C TRP A 225 -16.25 2.93 -4.21
N GLY A 226 -15.16 3.69 -4.02
CA GLY A 226 -14.16 3.41 -2.99
C GLY A 226 -14.72 3.44 -1.58
N GLY A 227 -15.49 4.48 -1.24
CA GLY A 227 -16.17 4.58 0.05
C GLY A 227 -17.12 3.41 0.30
N ALA A 228 -17.94 3.05 -0.69
CA ALA A 228 -18.83 1.88 -0.59
C ALA A 228 -18.06 0.57 -0.39
N THR A 229 -16.95 0.39 -1.11
CA THR A 229 -16.08 -0.79 -0.99
C THR A 229 -15.48 -0.89 0.42
N ALA A 230 -15.04 0.23 1.01
CA ALA A 230 -14.52 0.26 2.37
C ALA A 230 -15.61 -0.09 3.41
N LEU A 231 -16.82 0.47 3.27
CA LEU A 231 -17.95 0.19 4.16
C LEU A 231 -18.36 -1.29 4.12
N VAL A 232 -18.43 -1.89 2.93
CA VAL A 232 -18.73 -3.32 2.78
C VAL A 232 -17.66 -4.17 3.46
N SER A 233 -16.38 -3.85 3.29
CA SER A 233 -15.29 -4.53 3.98
C SER A 233 -15.47 -4.46 5.50
N GLN A 234 -15.71 -3.27 6.06
CA GLN A 234 -15.91 -3.09 7.49
C GLN A 234 -17.09 -3.91 8.03
N ALA A 235 -18.23 -3.89 7.33
CA ALA A 235 -19.39 -4.68 7.73
C ALA A 235 -19.08 -6.19 7.71
N CYS A 236 -18.37 -6.69 6.70
CA CYS A 236 -18.01 -8.10 6.61
C CYS A 236 -17.01 -8.51 7.70
N TRP A 237 -15.98 -7.71 7.96
CA TRP A 237 -14.99 -7.99 9.01
C TRP A 237 -15.62 -8.00 10.40
N TRP A 238 -16.36 -6.96 10.77
CA TRP A 238 -17.03 -6.90 12.07
C TRP A 238 -18.08 -7.99 12.21
N GLY A 239 -18.88 -8.24 11.17
CA GLY A 239 -19.85 -9.33 11.15
C GLY A 239 -19.19 -10.69 11.39
N ALA A 240 -18.09 -10.98 10.70
CA ALA A 240 -17.36 -12.23 10.87
C ALA A 240 -16.75 -12.39 12.28
N VAL A 241 -16.21 -11.30 12.86
CA VAL A 241 -15.67 -11.29 14.22
C VAL A 241 -16.77 -11.53 15.26
N VAL A 242 -17.89 -10.79 15.17
CA VAL A 242 -19.02 -10.93 16.08
C VAL A 242 -19.61 -12.34 16.00
N ILE A 243 -19.83 -12.86 14.79
CA ILE A 243 -20.33 -14.23 14.61
C ILE A 243 -19.34 -15.26 15.16
N GLY A 244 -18.02 -15.06 14.94
CA GLY A 244 -16.99 -15.93 15.50
C GLY A 244 -17.02 -15.97 17.03
N PHE A 245 -17.17 -14.81 17.67
CA PHE A 245 -17.32 -14.71 19.13
C PHE A 245 -18.60 -15.39 19.62
N LEU A 246 -19.74 -15.13 18.97
CA LEU A 246 -21.02 -15.75 19.33
C LEU A 246 -21.02 -17.27 19.17
N ASN A 247 -20.33 -17.79 18.15
CA ASN A 247 -20.26 -19.23 17.90
C ASN A 247 -19.33 -19.96 18.87
N THR A 248 -18.38 -19.25 19.49
CA THR A 248 -17.43 -19.82 20.46
C THR A 248 -17.98 -19.80 21.89
N ASN A 249 -18.93 -18.90 22.19
CA ASN A 249 -19.52 -18.73 23.52
C ASN A 249 -20.93 -19.34 23.66
N ARG A 250 -21.35 -20.18 22.72
CA ARG A 250 -22.54 -21.03 22.82
C ARG A 250 -22.13 -22.44 23.20
#